data_AF-A0A285UYU5-F1
#
_entry.id   AF-A0A285UYU5-F1
#
_cell.length_a   1.000
_cell.length_b   1.000
_cell.length_c   1.000
_cell.angle_alpha   90.00
_cell.angle_beta   90.00
_cell.angle_gamma   90.00
#
_symmetry.space_group_name_H-M   'P 1'
#
loop_
_entity.id
_entity.type
_entity.pdbx_description
1 polymer ?
#
loop_
_entity_poly.entity_id
_entity_poly.type
_entity_poly.pdbx_seq_one_letter_code
_entity_poly.pdbx_strand_id
1 'polypeptide(L)'
;MSALPIDEAGAGVLVPHWLGAPQRLELAAAVRAALGSTAVHPVAVIHLEDVLTELHVAAARDAVWPASAARVRLATGWDADVLPVRLSMAEVTAVLSLCVLSDALRARLAGDGR
;
A
#
# COMPACT_ATOMS: atom_id res chain seq x y z
N MET A 1 24.94 22.64 -16.51
CA MET A 1 23.58 22.17 -16.20
C MET A 1 23.73 20.78 -15.62
N SER A 2 23.55 20.64 -14.30
CA SER A 2 23.56 19.32 -13.66
C SER A 2 22.25 18.63 -14.03
N ALA A 3 22.31 17.47 -14.67
CA ALA A 3 21.12 16.66 -14.89
C ALA A 3 20.54 16.31 -13.51
N LEU A 4 19.25 16.62 -13.31
CA LEU A 4 18.51 16.01 -12.20
C LEU A 4 18.56 14.49 -12.44
N PRO A 5 18.72 13.66 -11.40
CA PRO A 5 18.53 12.23 -11.58
C PRO A 5 17.13 12.04 -12.16
N ILE A 6 17.07 11.64 -13.42
CA ILE A 6 15.87 11.05 -13.99
C ILE A 6 15.62 9.86 -13.09
N ASP A 7 14.44 9.83 -12.48
CA ASP A 7 13.90 8.73 -11.68
C ASP A 7 14.38 7.38 -12.23
N GLU A 8 15.52 6.90 -11.70
CA GLU A 8 16.24 5.76 -12.24
C GLU A 8 15.57 4.51 -11.70
N ALA A 9 14.88 3.77 -12.58
CA ALA A 9 14.55 2.36 -12.37
C ALA A 9 13.86 2.01 -11.01
N GLY A 10 13.11 2.95 -10.42
CA GLY A 10 12.53 2.82 -9.08
C GLY A 10 11.01 2.99 -9.04
N ALA A 11 10.42 3.78 -9.94
CA ALA A 11 8.97 3.85 -10.12
C ALA A 11 8.45 2.60 -10.83
N GLY A 12 8.57 1.45 -10.16
CA GLY A 12 7.94 0.21 -10.58
C GLY A 12 6.45 0.46 -10.81
N VAL A 13 5.90 -0.18 -11.84
CA VAL A 13 4.46 -0.16 -12.15
C VAL A 13 3.67 -0.30 -10.86
N LEU A 14 2.88 0.73 -10.52
CA LEU A 14 2.04 0.69 -9.32
C LEU A 14 0.83 -0.21 -9.59
N VAL A 15 0.70 -1.27 -8.82
CA VAL A 15 -0.40 -2.23 -8.93
C VAL A 15 -1.43 -1.93 -7.83
N PRO A 16 -2.73 -1.83 -8.16
CA PRO A 16 -3.76 -1.62 -7.16
C PRO A 16 -4.01 -2.89 -6.36
N HIS A 17 -3.80 -2.82 -5.04
CA HIS A 17 -4.27 -3.80 -4.06
C HIS A 17 -5.56 -3.29 -3.42
N TRP A 18 -6.67 -3.98 -3.65
CA TRP A 18 -7.98 -3.62 -3.12
C TRP A 18 -8.10 -4.09 -1.67
N LEU A 19 -7.93 -3.15 -0.74
CA LEU A 19 -7.89 -3.44 0.69
C LEU A 19 -9.11 -2.82 1.39
N GLY A 20 -9.76 -3.58 2.28
CA GLY A 20 -10.76 -3.08 3.23
C GLY A 20 -10.11 -2.30 4.38
N ALA A 21 -10.91 -1.62 5.20
CA ALA A 21 -10.39 -0.82 6.33
C ALA A 21 -9.61 -1.65 7.35
N PRO A 22 -10.04 -2.87 7.75
CA PRO A 22 -9.25 -3.69 8.68
C PRO A 22 -7.85 -4.00 8.15
N GLN A 23 -7.74 -4.36 6.87
CA GLN A 23 -6.46 -4.64 6.20
C GLN A 23 -5.57 -3.40 6.10
N ARG A 24 -6.14 -2.22 5.80
CA ARG A 24 -5.37 -0.97 5.77
C ARG A 24 -4.87 -0.55 7.15
N LEU A 25 -5.68 -0.75 8.19
CA LEU A 25 -5.28 -0.45 9.58
C LEU A 25 -4.18 -1.39 10.05
N GLU A 26 -4.31 -2.68 9.76
CA GLU A 26 -3.29 -3.69 10.05
C GLU A 26 -1.97 -3.35 9.32
N LEU A 27 -2.04 -3.04 8.03
CA LEU A 27 -0.87 -2.65 7.24
C LEU A 27 -0.20 -1.40 7.82
N ALA A 28 -0.97 -0.36 8.13
CA ALA A 28 -0.44 0.86 8.74
C ALA A 28 0.23 0.59 10.09
N ALA A 29 -0.37 -0.26 10.93
CA ALA A 29 0.16 -0.64 12.22
C ALA A 29 1.49 -1.42 12.09
N ALA A 30 1.53 -2.41 11.21
CA ALA A 30 2.72 -3.21 10.94
C ALA A 30 3.89 -2.35 10.43
N VAL A 31 3.60 -1.44 9.49
CA VAL A 31 4.60 -0.55 8.91
C VAL A 31 5.14 0.43 9.95
N ARG A 32 4.27 1.06 10.75
CA ARG A 32 4.71 1.96 11.84
C ARG A 32 5.54 1.25 12.89
N ALA A 33 5.17 0.02 13.26
CA ALA A 33 5.94 -0.79 14.19
C ALA A 33 7.34 -1.12 13.64
N ALA A 34 7.44 -1.42 12.34
CA ALA A 34 8.72 -1.67 11.68
C ALA A 34 9.60 -0.41 11.63
N LEU A 35 9.04 0.75 11.29
CA LEU A 35 9.75 2.03 11.27
C LEU A 35 10.24 2.48 12.66
N GLY A 36 9.58 2.04 13.73
CA GLY A 36 10.03 2.26 15.11
C GLY A 36 11.18 1.34 15.56
N SER A 37 11.59 0.37 14.73
CA SER A 37 12.63 -0.61 15.04
C SER A 37 13.95 -0.27 14.32
N THR A 38 15.08 -0.45 15.00
CA THR A 38 16.42 -0.28 14.40
C THR A 38 16.85 -1.45 13.51
N ALA A 39 16.01 -2.50 13.40
CA ALA A 39 16.34 -3.73 12.67
C ALA A 39 15.96 -3.71 11.17
N VAL A 40 15.36 -2.63 10.68
CA VAL A 40 14.93 -2.52 9.27
C VAL A 40 16.06 -1.94 8.44
N HIS A 41 16.33 -2.57 7.29
CA HIS A 41 17.33 -2.07 6.34
C HIS A 41 16.96 -0.66 5.84
N PRO A 42 17.89 0.32 5.75
CA PRO A 42 17.57 1.70 5.37
C PRO A 42 16.81 1.86 4.04
N VAL A 43 17.08 1.01 3.05
CA VAL A 43 16.32 1.02 1.78
C VAL A 43 14.87 0.58 1.98
N ALA A 44 14.63 -0.40 2.86
CA ALA A 44 13.26 -0.83 3.17
C ALA A 44 12.50 0.26 3.93
N VAL A 45 13.17 1.08 4.74
CA VAL A 45 12.57 2.24 5.42
C VAL A 45 11.91 3.19 4.42
N ILE A 46 12.60 3.53 3.32
CA ILE A 46 12.07 4.42 2.26
C ILE A 46 10.75 3.85 1.71
N HIS A 47 10.76 2.59 1.29
CA HIS A 47 9.56 1.94 0.74
C HIS A 47 8.43 1.81 1.75
N LEU A 48 8.75 1.60 3.03
CA LEU A 48 7.76 1.55 4.11
C LEU A 48 7.13 2.94 4.37
N GLU A 49 7.88 4.02 4.27
CA GLU A 49 7.34 5.39 4.33
C GLU A 49 6.42 5.69 3.13
N ASP A 50 6.79 5.23 1.93
CA ASP A 50 5.95 5.34 0.73
C ASP A 50 4.62 4.59 0.89
N VAL A 51 4.63 3.41 1.52
CA VAL A 51 3.40 2.65 1.84
C VAL A 51 2.47 3.45 2.76
N LEU A 52 2.99 4.08 3.82
CA LEU A 52 2.18 4.93 4.70
C LEU A 52 1.60 6.13 3.95
N THR A 53 2.38 6.73 3.06
CA THR A 53 1.95 7.84 2.20
C THR A 53 0.82 7.41 1.29
N GLU A 54 0.97 6.29 0.57
CA GLU A 54 -0.06 5.78 -0.33
C GLU A 54 -1.35 5.38 0.42
N LEU A 55 -1.27 4.86 1.65
CA LEU A 55 -2.45 4.61 2.47
C LEU A 55 -3.24 5.89 2.75
N HIS A 56 -2.54 7.01 2.99
CA HIS A 56 -3.17 8.31 3.18
C HIS A 56 -3.75 8.85 1.86
N VAL A 57 -3.01 8.71 0.77
CA VAL A 57 -3.47 9.08 -0.58
C VAL A 57 -4.70 8.28 -1.01
N ALA A 58 -4.78 6.99 -0.68
CA ALA A 58 -5.95 6.16 -0.95
C ALA A 58 -7.20 6.68 -0.23
N ALA A 59 -7.07 7.05 1.06
CA ALA A 59 -8.16 7.65 1.82
C ALA A 59 -8.56 9.03 1.25
N ALA A 60 -7.57 9.86 0.89
CA ALA A 60 -7.82 11.16 0.28
C ALA A 60 -8.55 11.03 -1.07
N ARG A 61 -8.16 10.07 -1.92
CA ARG A 61 -8.82 9.81 -3.21
C ARG A 61 -10.30 9.45 -3.03
N ASP A 62 -10.63 8.65 -2.02
CA ASP A 62 -12.03 8.31 -1.71
C ASP A 62 -12.85 9.54 -1.31
N ALA A 63 -12.28 10.41 -0.48
CA ALA A 63 -12.92 11.64 -0.03
C ALA A 63 -13.13 12.66 -1.16
N VAL A 64 -12.20 12.71 -2.12
CA VAL A 64 -12.28 13.63 -3.28
C VAL A 64 -13.27 13.14 -4.35
N TRP A 65 -13.39 11.83 -4.56
CA TRP A 65 -14.27 11.25 -5.59
C TRP A 65 -15.28 10.22 -5.03
N PRO A 66 -16.11 10.59 -4.03
CA PRO A 66 -16.94 9.65 -3.30
C PRO A 66 -17.98 8.95 -4.19
N ALA A 67 -18.58 9.69 -5.13
CA ALA A 67 -19.57 9.11 -6.05
C ALA A 67 -18.95 8.09 -7.01
N SER A 68 -17.72 8.31 -7.47
CA SER A 68 -17.02 7.36 -8.34
C SER A 68 -16.62 6.11 -7.58
N ALA A 69 -16.10 6.25 -6.37
CA ALA A 69 -15.75 5.11 -5.52
C ALA A 69 -16.98 4.26 -5.18
N ALA A 70 -18.10 4.89 -4.81
CA ALA A 70 -19.37 4.20 -4.56
C ALA A 70 -19.86 3.39 -5.77
N ARG A 71 -19.76 3.94 -6.99
CA ARG A 71 -20.14 3.21 -8.22
C ARG A 71 -19.26 1.99 -8.46
N VAL A 72 -17.95 2.09 -8.23
CA VAL A 72 -17.04 0.94 -8.37
C VAL A 72 -17.43 -0.15 -7.39
N ARG A 73 -17.63 0.19 -6.11
CA ARG A 73 -18.04 -0.77 -5.07
C ARG A 73 -19.37 -1.46 -5.39
N LEU A 74 -20.35 -0.70 -5.88
CA LEU A 74 -21.62 -1.25 -6.33
C LEU A 74 -21.44 -2.25 -7.48
N ALA A 75 -20.61 -1.90 -8.47
CA ALA A 75 -20.37 -2.74 -9.64
C ALA A 75 -19.58 -4.02 -9.32
N THR A 76 -18.71 -3.99 -8.31
CA THR A 76 -17.89 -5.13 -7.90
C THR A 76 -18.50 -5.95 -6.76
N GLY A 77 -19.50 -5.42 -6.06
CA GLY A 77 -20.03 -6.01 -4.83
C GLY A 77 -19.08 -5.90 -3.63
N TRP A 78 -18.10 -4.99 -3.69
CA TRP A 78 -17.17 -4.76 -2.59
C TRP A 78 -17.80 -3.97 -1.44
N ASP A 79 -17.26 -4.19 -0.25
CA ASP A 79 -17.62 -3.42 0.94
C ASP A 79 -17.37 -1.93 0.75
N ALA A 80 -18.15 -1.12 1.46
CA ALA A 80 -18.19 0.35 1.37
C ALA A 80 -16.83 1.02 1.66
N ASP A 81 -15.94 0.31 2.34
CA ASP A 81 -14.65 0.79 2.81
C ASP A 81 -13.48 0.26 1.97
N VAL A 82 -13.70 -0.55 0.94
CA VAL A 82 -12.63 -1.06 0.08
C VAL A 82 -12.04 0.07 -0.76
N LEU A 83 -10.70 0.16 -0.76
CA LEU A 83 -9.93 1.18 -1.47
C LEU A 83 -8.76 0.56 -2.23
N PRO A 84 -8.42 1.08 -3.43
CA PRO A 84 -7.22 0.68 -4.14
C PRO A 84 -6.00 1.38 -3.53
N VAL A 85 -5.14 0.60 -2.88
CA VAL A 85 -3.81 1.02 -2.41
C VAL A 85 -2.80 0.61 -3.47
N ARG A 86 -2.16 1.57 -4.14
CA ARG A 86 -1.34 1.30 -5.32
C ARG A 86 0.12 1.17 -4.91
N LEU A 87 0.64 -0.06 -4.94
CA LEU A 87 1.98 -0.34 -4.45
C LEU A 87 2.90 -0.78 -5.59
N SER A 88 4.17 -0.38 -5.50
CA SER A 88 5.23 -0.92 -6.35
C SER A 88 5.67 -2.31 -5.86
N MET A 89 6.38 -3.07 -6.70
CA MET A 89 6.96 -4.35 -6.29
C MET A 89 7.95 -4.21 -5.12
N ALA A 90 8.69 -3.10 -5.05
CA ALA A 90 9.62 -2.82 -3.97
C ALA A 90 8.89 -2.59 -2.64
N GLU A 91 7.80 -1.83 -2.66
CA GLU A 91 6.93 -1.62 -1.51
C GLU A 91 6.27 -2.92 -1.04
N VAL A 92 5.72 -3.73 -1.96
CA VAL A 92 5.15 -5.04 -1.62
C VAL A 92 6.21 -5.95 -1.00
N THR A 93 7.43 -6.00 -1.56
CA THR A 93 8.53 -6.79 -1.02
C THR A 93 8.93 -6.34 0.39
N ALA A 94 9.05 -5.02 0.59
CA ALA A 94 9.37 -4.46 1.90
C ALA A 94 8.30 -4.82 2.94
N VAL A 95 7.02 -4.72 2.59
CA VAL A 95 5.90 -5.08 3.48
C VAL A 95 5.86 -6.58 3.76
N LEU A 96 6.01 -7.44 2.75
CA LEU A 96 5.97 -8.89 2.93
C LEU A 96 7.15 -9.42 3.75
N SER A 97 8.25 -8.66 3.86
CA SER A 97 9.37 -8.98 4.75
C SER A 97 9.05 -8.78 6.25
N LEU A 98 7.91 -8.17 6.58
CA LEU A 98 7.49 -7.94 7.96
C LEU A 98 6.86 -9.22 8.59
N CYS A 99 7.37 -9.63 9.75
CA CYS A 99 6.90 -10.83 10.45
C CYS A 99 5.47 -10.72 11.02
N VAL A 100 4.91 -9.51 11.14
CA VAL A 100 3.69 -9.23 11.93
C VAL A 100 2.39 -9.15 11.12
N LEU A 101 2.43 -9.39 9.81
CA LEU A 101 1.22 -9.39 8.97
C LEU A 101 0.44 -10.70 9.13
N SER A 102 -0.89 -10.62 9.13
CA SER A 102 -1.76 -11.78 9.03
C SER A 102 -1.58 -12.48 7.69
N ASP A 103 -1.83 -13.79 7.67
CA ASP A 103 -1.72 -14.60 6.45
C ASP A 103 -2.71 -14.14 5.37
N ALA A 104 -3.88 -13.64 5.79
CA ALA A 104 -4.88 -13.08 4.88
C ALA A 104 -4.36 -11.82 4.17
N LEU A 105 -3.70 -10.90 4.89
CA LEU A 105 -3.12 -9.70 4.29
C LEU A 105 -1.90 -10.04 3.42
N ARG A 106 -1.05 -10.99 3.85
CA ARG A 106 0.06 -11.49 3.03
C ARG A 106 -0.43 -12.07 1.71
N ALA A 107 -1.41 -12.97 1.73
CA ALA A 107 -1.99 -13.55 0.52
C ALA A 107 -2.59 -12.49 -0.42
N ARG A 108 -3.25 -11.47 0.13
CA ARG A 108 -3.81 -10.35 -0.65
C ARG A 108 -2.71 -9.52 -1.33
N LEU A 109 -1.61 -9.24 -0.63
CA LEU A 109 -0.49 -8.46 -1.16
C LEU A 109 0.38 -9.26 -2.15
N ALA A 110 0.52 -10.57 -1.95
CA ALA A 110 1.21 -11.47 -2.88
C ALA A 110 0.47 -11.68 -4.21
N GLY A 111 -0.81 -11.28 -4.29
CA GLY A 111 -1.66 -11.47 -5.47
C GLY A 111 -2.47 -12.78 -5.46
N ASP A 112 -2.39 -13.55 -4.37
CA ASP A 112 -3.08 -14.83 -4.20
C ASP A 112 -4.51 -14.69 -3.67
N GLY A 113 -4.83 -13.55 -3.05
CA GLY A 113 -6.18 -13.21 -2.61
C GLY A 113 -6.97 -12.50 -3.71
N ARG A 114 -7.67 -13.27 -4.56
CA ARG A 114 -8.79 -12.74 -5.35
C ARG A 114 -10.05 -12.67 -4.49
#